data_AF-A0A934A8G3-F1
#
_entry.id   AF-A0A934A8G3-F1
#
_cell.length_a   1.000
_cell.length_b   1.000
_cell.length_c   1.000
_cell.angle_alpha   90.00
_cell.angle_beta   90.00
_cell.angle_gamma   90.00
#
_symmetry.space_group_name_H-M   'P 1'
#
loop_
_entity.id
_entity.type
_entity.pdbx_description
1 polymer ?
#
loop_
_entity_poly.entity_id
_entity_poly.type
_entity_poly.pdbx_seq_one_letter_code
_entity_poly.pdbx_strand_id
1 'polypeptide(L)'
;MSEKMIIPDEFQGSVRRLLNRIPPEQRDDETLQAALLVYLKLGGEKLARHYIEISKKVFPDQMVLIKKQLHDGVDEDEADGDHPDDAERVEEYAADFNKPDSDAEAFI
;
A
#
# COMPACT_ATOMS: atom_id res chain seq x y z
N MET A 1 -31.40 20.58 23.57
CA MET A 1 -31.55 19.14 23.88
C MET A 1 -30.46 18.45 23.09
N SER A 2 -29.34 18.10 23.72
CA SER A 2 -28.24 17.40 23.04
C SER A 2 -28.67 15.96 22.79
N GLU A 3 -28.86 15.61 21.52
CA GLU A 3 -29.11 14.24 21.12
C GLU A 3 -27.82 13.45 21.38
N LYS A 4 -27.84 12.61 22.41
CA LYS A 4 -26.71 11.71 22.68
C LYS A 4 -26.49 10.84 21.46
N MET A 5 -25.36 11.04 20.79
CA MET A 5 -24.94 10.25 19.64
C MET A 5 -24.85 8.77 20.05
N ILE A 6 -25.58 7.91 19.35
CA ILE A 6 -25.57 6.47 19.60
C ILE A 6 -24.35 5.88 18.90
N ILE A 7 -23.34 5.47 19.70
CA ILE A 7 -22.14 4.79 19.20
C ILE A 7 -22.43 3.29 19.12
N PRO A 8 -22.32 2.66 17.94
CA PRO A 8 -22.45 1.21 17.79
C PRO A 8 -21.46 0.44 18.69
N ASP A 9 -21.88 -0.69 19.24
CA ASP A 9 -21.10 -1.49 20.20
C ASP A 9 -19.71 -1.88 19.66
N GLU A 10 -19.62 -2.18 18.37
CA GLU A 10 -18.37 -2.49 17.66
C GLU A 10 -17.32 -1.38 17.75
N PHE A 11 -17.74 -0.12 17.86
CA PHE A 11 -16.86 1.04 17.91
C PHE A 11 -16.67 1.61 19.31
N GLN A 12 -17.49 1.25 20.31
CA GLN A 12 -17.43 1.82 21.66
C GLN A 12 -16.03 1.73 22.27
N GLY A 13 -15.36 0.59 22.13
CA GLY A 13 -14.01 0.39 22.64
C GLY A 13 -12.99 1.34 22.01
N SER A 14 -13.01 1.49 20.68
CA SER A 14 -12.09 2.39 19.96
C SER A 14 -12.43 3.85 20.22
N VAL A 15 -13.70 4.23 20.21
CA VAL A 15 -14.14 5.60 20.52
C VAL A 15 -13.69 6.00 21.92
N ARG A 16 -13.90 5.15 22.93
CA ARG A 16 -13.48 5.44 24.31
C ARG A 16 -11.96 5.62 24.44
N ARG A 17 -11.18 4.77 23.75
CA ARG A 17 -9.71 4.90 23.74
C ARG A 17 -9.26 6.22 23.11
N LEU A 18 -9.90 6.62 22.00
CA LEU A 18 -9.58 7.86 21.30
C LEU A 18 -10.01 9.10 22.10
N LEU A 19 -11.22 9.12 22.68
CA LEU A 19 -11.70 10.21 23.53
C LEU A 19 -10.80 10.44 24.75
N ASN A 20 -10.25 9.38 25.34
CA ASN A 20 -9.29 9.50 26.45
C ASN A 20 -8.00 10.23 26.08
N ARG A 21 -7.67 10.36 24.79
CA ARG A 21 -6.52 11.13 24.29
C ARG A 21 -6.84 12.60 24.03
N ILE A 22 -8.12 12.97 24.08
CA ILE A 22 -8.62 14.30 23.80
C ILE A 22 -8.80 15.06 25.13
N PRO A 23 -8.53 16.37 25.17
CA PRO A 23 -8.79 17.22 26.33
C PRO A 23 -10.25 17.07 26.82
N PRO A 24 -10.48 16.99 28.13
CA PRO A 24 -11.81 16.73 28.68
C PRO A 24 -12.85 17.77 28.26
N GLU A 25 -12.44 19.01 28.02
CA GLU A 25 -13.30 20.12 27.58
C GLU A 25 -13.93 19.89 26.20
N GLN A 26 -13.30 19.03 25.38
CA GLN A 26 -13.73 18.75 24.01
C GLN A 26 -14.41 17.39 23.86
N ARG A 27 -14.41 16.55 24.90
CA ARG A 27 -14.95 15.17 24.79
C ARG A 27 -16.45 15.13 24.53
N ASP A 28 -17.16 16.14 25.01
CA ASP A 28 -18.61 16.25 24.86
C ASP A 28 -19.02 17.03 23.61
N ASP A 29 -18.07 17.44 22.76
CA ASP A 29 -18.38 18.04 21.46
C ASP A 29 -18.98 16.98 20.52
N GLU A 30 -20.25 17.17 20.18
CA GLU A 30 -21.01 16.30 19.28
C GLU A 30 -20.36 16.21 17.89
N THR A 31 -19.76 17.31 17.42
CA THR A 31 -19.08 17.38 16.11
C THR A 31 -17.86 16.48 16.10
N LEU A 32 -17.07 16.54 17.17
CA LEU A 32 -15.90 15.71 17.36
C LEU A 32 -16.29 14.24 17.44
N GLN A 33 -17.30 13.88 18.25
CA GLN A 33 -17.75 12.49 18.38
C GLN A 33 -18.25 11.95 17.03
N ALA A 34 -18.97 12.77 16.26
CA ALA A 34 -19.43 12.42 14.92
C ALA A 34 -18.26 12.16 13.96
N ALA A 35 -17.27 13.06 13.94
CA ALA A 35 -16.07 12.89 13.13
C ALA A 35 -15.29 11.63 13.52
N LEU A 36 -15.18 11.35 14.82
CA LEU A 36 -14.50 10.17 15.34
C LEU A 36 -15.18 8.87 14.90
N LEU A 37 -16.52 8.85 14.91
CA LEU A 37 -17.28 7.68 14.46
C LEU A 37 -17.14 7.47 12.95
N VAL A 38 -17.18 8.54 12.15
CA VAL A 38 -16.94 8.47 10.71
C VAL A 38 -15.53 7.95 10.42
N TYR A 39 -14.51 8.45 11.12
CA TYR A 39 -13.14 7.97 11.02
C TYR A 39 -13.04 6.46 11.28
N LEU A 40 -13.71 5.95 12.32
CA LEU A 40 -13.70 4.52 12.64
C LEU A 40 -14.46 3.67 11.61
N LYS A 41 -15.62 4.15 11.13
CA LYS A 41 -16.42 3.47 10.10
C LYS A 41 -15.66 3.34 8.78
N LEU A 42 -14.87 4.34 8.42
CA LEU A 42 -14.02 4.31 7.22
C LEU A 42 -12.76 3.45 7.39
N GLY A 43 -12.58 2.78 8.53
CA GLY A 43 -11.41 1.96 8.80
C GLY A 43 -10.16 2.78 9.15
N GLY A 44 -10.33 4.01 9.62
CA GLY A 44 -9.24 4.94 9.91
C GLY A 44 -8.15 4.36 10.82
N GLU A 45 -8.52 3.53 11.81
CA GLU A 45 -7.54 2.89 12.69
C GLU A 45 -6.64 1.89 11.93
N LYS A 46 -7.23 1.10 11.03
CA LYS A 46 -6.47 0.15 10.20
C LYS A 46 -5.59 0.90 9.19
N LEU A 47 -6.12 1.94 8.56
CA LEU A 47 -5.39 2.79 7.62
C LEU A 47 -4.20 3.48 8.30
N ALA A 48 -4.39 4.02 9.51
CA ALA A 48 -3.32 4.64 10.27
C ALA A 48 -2.20 3.64 10.63
N ARG A 49 -2.56 2.40 11.01
CA ARG A 49 -1.58 1.33 11.28
C ARG A 49 -0.78 0.99 10.02
N HIS A 50 -1.46 0.75 8.90
CA HIS A 50 -0.78 0.48 7.63
C HIS A 50 0.13 1.64 7.20
N TYR A 51 -0.30 2.88 7.40
CA TYR A 51 0.53 4.05 7.11
C TYR A 51 1.83 4.05 7.94
N ILE A 52 1.74 3.76 9.24
CA ILE A 52 2.92 3.65 10.11
C ILE A 52 3.83 2.49 9.66
N GLU A 53 3.27 1.37 9.23
CA GLU A 53 4.04 0.23 8.74
C GLU A 53 4.73 0.51 7.41
N ILE A 54 4.05 1.18 6.48
CA ILE A 54 4.57 1.55 5.17
C ILE A 54 5.64 2.63 5.30
N SER A 55 5.41 3.65 6.12
CA SER A 55 6.39 4.75 6.33
C SER A 55 7.71 4.28 6.94
N LYS A 56 7.71 3.15 7.66
CA LYS A 56 8.93 2.52 8.18
C LYS A 56 9.68 1.69 7.15
N LYS A 57 9.06 1.36 6.01
CA LYS A 57 9.69 0.57 4.96
C LYS A 57 10.48 1.48 4.02
N VAL A 58 11.71 1.08 3.73
CA VAL A 58 12.49 1.68 2.65
C VAL A 58 12.10 0.96 1.37
N PHE A 59 11.50 1.69 0.44
CA PHE A 59 11.20 1.18 -0.89
C PHE A 59 12.35 1.55 -1.82
N PRO A 60 12.80 0.63 -2.69
CA PRO A 60 13.77 0.99 -3.72
C PRO A 60 13.12 1.98 -4.69
N ASP A 61 13.89 2.99 -5.12
CA ASP A 61 13.43 4.02 -6.07
C ASP A 61 13.04 3.44 -7.44
N GLN A 62 13.50 2.23 -7.76
CA GLN A 62 13.12 1.49 -8.97
C GLN A 62 12.42 0.18 -8.60
N MET A 63 11.15 0.08 -8.99
CA MET A 63 10.41 -1.18 -8.93
C MET A 63 10.83 -2.05 -10.12
N VAL A 64 11.65 -3.06 -9.88
CA VAL A 64 11.95 -4.08 -10.90
C VAL A 64 10.75 -5.02 -11.00
N LEU A 65 10.04 -4.98 -12.13
CA LEU A 65 9.00 -5.95 -12.46
C LEU A 65 9.66 -7.31 -12.70
N ILE A 66 9.66 -8.16 -11.67
CA ILE A 66 10.06 -9.56 -11.83
C ILE A 66 8.94 -10.25 -12.60
N LYS A 67 9.14 -10.46 -13.91
CA LYS A 67 8.29 -11.34 -14.70
C LYS A 67 8.47 -12.74 -14.14
N LYS A 68 7.49 -13.22 -13.37
CA LYS A 68 7.42 -14.62 -12.96
C LYS A 68 7.24 -15.42 -14.25
N GLN A 69 8.31 -16.03 -14.75
CA GLN A 69 8.17 -17.06 -15.77
C GLN A 69 7.29 -18.15 -15.14
N LEU A 70 6.13 -18.42 -15.74
CA LEU A 70 5.47 -19.69 -15.50
C LEU A 70 6.50 -20.73 -15.94
N HIS A 71 7.08 -21.43 -14.97
CA HIS A 71 7.76 -22.68 -15.26
C HIS A 71 6.65 -23.58 -15.78
N ASP A 72 6.57 -23.70 -17.11
CA ASP A 72 5.77 -24.72 -17.75
C ASP A 72 6.40 -26.03 -17.26
N GLY A 73 5.66 -26.74 -16.42
CA GLY A 73 6.09 -28.02 -15.86
C GLY A 73 6.07 -29.03 -16.98
N VAL A 74 7.19 -29.15 -17.68
CA VAL A 74 7.55 -30.35 -18.43
C VAL A 74 8.36 -31.22 -17.49
N ASP A 75 7.63 -31.88 -16.59
CA ASP A 75 8.05 -33.11 -15.93
C ASP A 75 7.62 -34.24 -16.89
N GLU A 76 8.39 -35.25 -17.28
CA GLU A 76 9.72 -35.79 -17.02
C GLU A 76 9.94 -36.73 -18.22
N ASP A 77 11.15 -36.78 -18.80
CA ASP A 77 11.78 -38.06 -19.18
C ASP A 77 13.17 -37.83 -19.82
N GLU A 78 14.17 -38.38 -19.12
CA GLU A 78 15.47 -38.87 -19.60
C GLU A 78 16.47 -37.88 -20.26
N ALA A 79 17.55 -37.56 -19.53
CA ALA A 79 18.89 -38.11 -19.81
C ALA A 79 20.00 -37.33 -19.10
N ASP A 80 20.94 -38.09 -18.52
CA ASP A 80 22.21 -37.67 -17.92
C ASP A 80 22.93 -36.54 -18.67
N GLY A 81 23.45 -35.57 -17.93
CA GLY A 81 24.30 -34.51 -18.46
C GLY A 81 24.84 -33.57 -17.38
N ASP A 82 25.86 -34.04 -16.67
CA ASP A 82 26.75 -33.25 -15.82
C ASP A 82 27.24 -31.98 -16.53
N HIS A 83 26.90 -30.79 -16.00
CA HIS A 83 27.75 -29.61 -16.11
C HIS A 83 27.44 -28.57 -15.02
N PRO A 84 28.30 -28.47 -13.98
CA PRO A 84 28.36 -27.31 -13.11
C PRO A 84 29.29 -26.30 -13.77
N ASP A 85 28.76 -25.21 -14.30
CA ASP A 85 29.43 -23.91 -14.50
C ASP A 85 28.60 -23.11 -15.51
N ASP A 86 27.94 -22.05 -15.03
CA ASP A 86 28.38 -20.71 -15.39
C ASP A 86 27.46 -19.70 -14.71
N ALA A 87 28.02 -19.15 -13.64
CA ALA A 87 27.70 -17.81 -13.20
C ALA A 87 27.85 -16.82 -14.37
N GLU A 88 27.10 -15.72 -14.27
CA GLU A 88 27.27 -14.50 -15.08
C GLU A 88 26.74 -14.51 -16.52
N ARG A 89 25.44 -14.24 -16.64
CA ARG A 89 25.00 -13.32 -17.70
C ARG A 89 23.90 -12.41 -17.22
N VAL A 90 24.31 -11.31 -16.58
CA VAL A 90 23.45 -10.13 -16.42
C VAL A 90 23.37 -9.49 -17.81
N GLU A 91 22.34 -9.85 -18.57
CA GLU A 91 22.03 -9.15 -19.82
C GLU A 91 21.35 -7.83 -19.46
N GLU A 92 22.21 -6.82 -19.26
CA GLU A 92 21.85 -5.43 -19.07
C GLU A 92 21.18 -4.89 -20.34
N TYR A 93 19.85 -4.89 -20.35
CA TYR A 93 19.08 -4.15 -21.33
C TYR A 93 18.64 -2.82 -20.73
N ALA A 94 19.53 -1.83 -20.82
CA ALA A 94 19.13 -0.42 -20.72
C ALA A 94 18.26 -0.09 -21.96
N ALA A 95 16.95 -0.35 -21.86
CA ALA A 95 16.01 0.08 -22.88
C ALA A 95 15.81 1.59 -22.75
N ASP A 96 16.46 2.28 -23.68
CA ASP A 96 16.42 3.69 -24.01
C ASP A 96 14.96 4.19 -24.25
N PHE A 97 14.28 4.59 -23.16
CA PHE A 97 12.91 5.11 -23.17
C PHE A 97 12.86 6.64 -23.06
N ASN A 98 13.80 7.34 -23.70
CA ASN A 98 13.69 8.79 -23.82
C ASN A 98 13.96 9.26 -25.25
N LYS A 99 13.08 8.84 -26.17
CA LYS A 99 12.82 9.62 -27.39
C LYS A 99 11.71 10.61 -27.06
N PRO A 100 11.97 11.93 -26.97
CA PRO A 100 10.91 12.92 -26.97
C PRO A 100 10.19 12.85 -28.32
N ASP A 101 8.86 12.73 -28.30
CA ASP A 101 8.01 12.83 -29.49
C ASP A 101 8.24 14.19 -30.17
N SER A 102 9.10 14.21 -31.18
CA SER A 102 9.28 15.33 -32.08
C SER A 102 8.23 15.26 -33.18
N ASP A 103 6.99 15.62 -32.89
CA ASP A 103 5.97 15.89 -33.92
C ASP A 103 4.85 16.80 -33.37
N ALA A 104 5.26 17.94 -32.79
CA ALA A 104 4.36 19.05 -32.47
C ALA A 104 4.83 20.34 -33.16
N GLU A 105 5.25 20.27 -34.42
CA GLU A 105 5.30 21.43 -35.29
C GLU A 105 4.82 21.08 -36.69
N ALA A 106 3.62 21.56 -37.02
CA ALA A 106 3.22 22.12 -38.32
C ALA A 106 1.73 21.89 -38.53
N PHE A 107 0.91 22.91 -38.25
CA PHE A 107 -0.10 23.37 -39.20
C PHE A 107 -0.46 24.82 -38.82
N ILE A 108 0.14 25.74 -39.58
CA ILE A 108 -0.31 27.13 -39.75
C ILE A 108 -1.59 27.10 -40.60
#